data_AF-A0A4R2N7L9-F1
#
_entry.id   AF-A0A4R2N7L9-F1
#
_cell.length_a   1.000
_cell.length_b   1.000
_cell.length_c   1.000
_cell.angle_alpha   90.00
_cell.angle_beta   90.00
_cell.angle_gamma   90.00
#
_symmetry.space_group_name_H-M   'P 1'
#
loop_
_entity.id
_entity.type
_entity.pdbx_description
1 polymer ?
#
loop_
_entity_poly.entity_id
_entity_poly.type
_entity_poly.pdbx_seq_one_letter_code
_entity_poly.pdbx_strand_id
1 'polypeptide(L)'
;MGRLTAGLALALLASLAANGAMGWACLGQRDGATQARADLGAMEQQRDSARQAASACSDATDDLRTLADQRAIEAQAARADAAAQARTHHQKADAILATPPAAPDDDCKSAQMRVADWLKGRAQP
;
A
#
# COMPACT_ATOMS: atom_id res chain seq x y z
N MET A 1 85.41 -13.97 23.34
CA MET A 1 84.08 -13.64 23.91
C MET A 1 83.14 -12.92 22.94
N GLY A 2 83.60 -12.07 22.01
CA GLY A 2 82.70 -11.27 21.15
C GLY A 2 81.84 -12.01 20.10
N ARG A 3 82.24 -13.21 19.64
CA ARG A 3 81.48 -13.95 18.61
C ARG A 3 80.24 -14.67 19.13
N LEU A 4 80.29 -15.15 20.38
CA LEU A 4 79.16 -15.86 21.02
C LEU A 4 78.05 -14.88 21.43
N THR A 5 78.42 -13.73 21.99
CA THR A 5 77.46 -12.66 22.31
C THR A 5 76.81 -12.09 21.06
N ALA A 6 77.55 -11.91 19.96
CA ALA A 6 76.99 -11.48 18.68
C ALA A 6 76.00 -12.51 18.10
N GLY A 7 76.33 -13.80 18.15
CA GLY A 7 75.41 -14.86 17.69
C GLY A 7 74.13 -14.95 18.52
N LEU A 8 74.24 -14.79 19.85
CA LEU A 8 73.10 -14.85 20.77
C LEU A 8 72.19 -13.62 20.61
N ALA A 9 72.75 -12.44 20.37
CA ALA A 9 72.00 -11.23 20.05
C ALA A 9 71.22 -11.37 18.72
N LEU A 10 71.83 -11.94 17.69
CA LEU A 10 71.16 -12.22 16.41
C LEU A 10 70.00 -13.20 16.56
N ALA A 11 70.19 -14.26 17.35
CA ALA A 11 69.13 -15.24 17.60
C ALA A 11 67.92 -14.62 18.34
N LEU A 12 68.18 -13.74 19.32
CA LEU A 12 67.13 -13.00 20.04
C LEU A 12 66.36 -12.05 19.10
N LEU A 13 67.07 -11.31 18.26
CA LEU A 13 66.43 -10.41 17.28
C LEU A 13 65.57 -11.19 16.28
N ALA A 14 66.06 -12.33 15.78
CA ALA A 14 65.30 -13.19 14.89
C ALA A 14 64.03 -13.73 15.56
N SER A 15 64.12 -14.13 16.84
CA SER A 15 62.97 -14.59 17.61
C SER A 15 61.93 -13.48 17.82
N LEU A 16 62.35 -12.27 18.20
CA LEU A 16 61.44 -11.14 18.37
C LEU A 16 60.74 -10.76 17.07
N ALA A 17 61.49 -10.74 15.96
CA ALA A 17 60.92 -10.46 14.63
C ALA A 17 59.89 -11.51 14.22
N ALA A 18 60.18 -12.80 14.45
CA ALA A 18 59.25 -13.89 14.14
C ALA A 18 57.96 -13.80 14.98
N ASN A 19 58.08 -13.52 16.28
CA ASN A 19 56.91 -13.36 17.15
C ASN A 19 56.08 -12.12 16.77
N GLY A 20 56.73 -11.00 16.46
CA GLY A 20 56.04 -9.79 16.00
C GLY A 20 55.29 -10.00 14.69
N ALA A 21 55.92 -10.65 13.71
CA ALA A 21 55.29 -10.99 12.43
C ALA A 21 54.09 -11.94 12.61
N MET A 22 54.23 -12.96 13.47
CA MET A 22 53.16 -13.91 13.75
C MET A 22 51.97 -13.25 14.48
N GLY A 23 52.25 -12.38 15.45
CA GLY A 23 51.23 -11.59 16.13
C GLY A 23 50.48 -10.65 15.19
N TRP A 24 51.20 -9.96 14.30
CA TRP A 24 50.61 -9.09 13.29
C TRP A 24 49.70 -9.85 12.32
N ALA A 25 50.15 -11.01 11.82
CA ALA A 25 49.34 -11.85 10.94
C ALA A 25 48.07 -12.37 11.64
N CYS A 26 48.17 -12.77 12.91
CA CYS A 26 47.03 -13.21 13.71
C CYS A 26 45.99 -12.09 13.89
N LEU A 27 46.45 -10.87 14.22
CA LEU A 27 45.58 -9.70 14.35
C LEU A 27 44.88 -9.38 13.03
N GLY A 28 45.62 -9.37 11.91
CA GLY A 28 45.04 -9.13 10.59
C GLY A 28 43.95 -10.15 10.21
N GLN A 29 44.18 -11.44 10.47
CA GLN A 29 43.15 -12.47 10.23
C GLN A 29 41.93 -12.30 11.13
N ARG A 30 42.14 -11.97 12.41
CA ARG A 30 41.07 -11.75 13.37
C ARG A 30 40.22 -10.53 13.00
N ASP A 31 40.84 -9.45 12.57
CA ASP A 31 40.15 -8.23 12.17
C ASP A 31 39.32 -8.49 10.90
N GLY A 32 39.89 -9.19 9.91
CA GLY A 32 39.14 -9.62 8.73
C GLY A 32 37.94 -10.51 9.06
N ALA A 33 38.10 -11.48 9.98
CA ALA A 33 37.00 -12.33 10.42
C ALA A 33 35.93 -11.55 11.21
N THR A 34 36.34 -10.54 11.98
CA THR A 34 35.42 -9.66 12.72
C THR A 34 34.61 -8.79 11.76
N GLN A 35 35.29 -8.20 10.77
CA GLN A 35 34.64 -7.41 9.74
C GLN A 35 33.66 -8.24 8.91
N ALA A 36 34.06 -9.44 8.45
CA ALA A 36 33.16 -10.31 7.71
C ALA A 36 31.89 -10.68 8.49
N ARG A 37 32.00 -10.92 9.81
CA ARG A 37 30.82 -11.17 10.67
C ARG A 37 29.94 -9.93 10.82
N ALA A 38 30.55 -8.74 10.94
CA ALA A 38 29.81 -7.49 11.02
C ALA A 38 29.05 -7.22 9.71
N ASP A 39 29.70 -7.44 8.57
CA ASP A 39 29.10 -7.27 7.24
C ASP A 39 27.93 -8.25 7.04
N LEU A 40 28.10 -9.52 7.43
CA LEU A 40 27.01 -10.51 7.39
C LEU A 40 25.83 -10.09 8.26
N GLY A 41 26.07 -9.63 9.49
CA GLY A 41 25.01 -9.15 10.37
C GLY A 41 24.27 -7.94 9.79
N ALA A 42 24.99 -7.01 9.17
CA ALA A 42 24.38 -5.87 8.49
C ALA A 42 23.52 -6.31 7.28
N MET A 43 23.99 -7.27 6.49
CA MET A 43 23.23 -7.83 5.38
C MET A 43 21.97 -8.58 5.84
N GLU A 44 22.05 -9.34 6.93
CA GLU A 44 20.88 -10.01 7.52
C GLU A 44 19.83 -9.00 7.98
N GLN A 45 20.27 -7.95 8.69
CA GLN A 45 19.36 -6.88 9.14
C GLN A 45 18.71 -6.15 7.95
N GLN A 46 19.47 -5.87 6.89
CA GLN A 46 18.94 -5.23 5.69
C GLN A 46 17.93 -6.14 4.97
N ARG A 47 18.21 -7.45 4.87
CA ARG A 47 17.29 -8.43 4.30
C ARG A 47 16.00 -8.53 5.12
N ASP A 48 16.11 -8.61 6.44
CA ASP A 48 14.96 -8.84 7.31
C ASP A 48 14.05 -7.60 7.37
N SER A 49 14.63 -6.40 7.38
CA SER A 49 13.87 -5.16 7.23
C SER A 49 13.18 -5.05 5.87
N ALA A 50 13.85 -5.43 4.78
CA ALA A 50 13.24 -5.46 3.45
C ALA A 50 12.07 -6.46 3.37
N ARG A 51 12.22 -7.65 3.97
CA ARG A 51 11.14 -8.65 4.08
C ARG A 51 9.97 -8.12 4.90
N GLN A 52 10.23 -7.49 6.03
CA GLN A 52 9.19 -6.90 6.87
C GLN A 52 8.41 -5.81 6.11
N ALA A 53 9.11 -4.93 5.40
CA ALA A 53 8.47 -3.90 4.59
C ALA A 53 7.61 -4.51 3.45
N ALA A 54 8.11 -5.55 2.79
CA ALA A 54 7.37 -6.27 1.77
C ALA A 54 6.10 -6.95 2.33
N SER A 55 6.20 -7.62 3.48
CA SER A 55 5.05 -8.21 4.17
C SER A 55 4.01 -7.15 4.52
N ALA A 56 4.42 -6.03 5.13
CA ALA A 56 3.51 -4.95 5.48
C ALA A 56 2.80 -4.34 4.26
N CYS A 57 3.49 -4.25 3.11
CA CYS A 57 2.90 -3.78 1.86
C CYS A 57 1.85 -4.77 1.31
N SER A 58 2.14 -6.07 1.37
CA SER A 58 1.19 -7.12 0.98
C SER A 58 -0.04 -7.10 1.88
N ASP A 59 0.15 -7.07 3.21
CA ASP A 59 -0.94 -7.06 4.18
C ASP A 59 -1.85 -5.83 3.97
N ALA A 60 -1.27 -4.64 3.81
CA ALA A 60 -2.04 -3.43 3.53
C ALA A 60 -2.82 -3.51 2.20
N THR A 61 -2.28 -4.19 1.19
CA THR A 61 -2.97 -4.39 -0.10
C THR A 61 -4.15 -5.37 0.04
N ASP A 62 -4.01 -6.40 0.85
CA ASP A 62 -5.09 -7.35 1.13
C ASP A 62 -6.19 -6.74 2.00
N ASP A 63 -5.83 -5.86 2.95
CA ASP A 63 -6.79 -5.04 3.70
C ASP A 63 -7.58 -4.10 2.77
N LEU A 64 -6.89 -3.43 1.83
CA LEU A 64 -7.54 -2.58 0.82
C LEU A 64 -8.48 -3.38 -0.07
N ARG A 65 -8.09 -4.59 -0.48
CA ARG A 65 -8.96 -5.50 -1.26
C ARG A 65 -10.21 -5.86 -0.46
N THR A 66 -10.06 -6.23 0.81
CA THR A 66 -11.17 -6.57 1.70
C THR A 66 -12.15 -5.40 1.86
N LEU A 67 -11.64 -4.19 2.06
CA LEU A 67 -12.46 -2.97 2.14
C LEU A 67 -13.17 -2.69 0.81
N ALA A 68 -12.49 -2.87 -0.32
CA ALA A 68 -13.08 -2.68 -1.64
C ALA A 68 -14.23 -3.66 -1.89
N ASP A 69 -14.07 -4.94 -1.52
CA ASP A 69 -15.11 -5.96 -1.65
C ASP A 69 -16.33 -5.64 -0.79
N GLN A 70 -16.14 -5.21 0.46
CA GLN A 70 -17.22 -4.75 1.33
C GLN A 70 -17.98 -3.57 0.71
N ARG A 71 -17.24 -2.56 0.23
CA ARG A 71 -17.85 -1.38 -0.41
C ARG A 71 -18.55 -1.73 -1.71
N ALA A 72 -18.08 -2.73 -2.46
CA ALA A 72 -18.74 -3.19 -3.66
C ALA A 72 -20.11 -3.82 -3.33
N ILE A 73 -20.19 -4.63 -2.26
CA ILE A 73 -21.44 -5.23 -1.78
C ILE A 73 -22.42 -4.14 -1.32
N GLU A 74 -21.98 -3.22 -0.47
CA GLU A 74 -22.81 -2.10 0.01
C GLU A 74 -23.30 -1.22 -1.14
N ALA A 75 -22.42 -0.89 -2.09
CA ALA A 75 -22.77 -0.08 -3.24
C ALA A 75 -23.74 -0.79 -4.19
N GLN A 76 -23.72 -2.13 -4.26
CA GLN A 76 -24.65 -2.88 -5.12
C GLN A 76 -26.10 -2.67 -4.68
N ALA A 77 -26.38 -2.75 -3.38
CA ALA A 77 -27.72 -2.50 -2.84
C ALA A 77 -28.16 -1.05 -3.12
N ALA A 78 -27.30 -0.07 -2.81
CA ALA A 78 -27.60 1.34 -3.06
C ALA A 78 -27.85 1.63 -4.55
N ARG A 79 -27.09 1.01 -5.46
CA ARG A 79 -27.30 1.14 -6.91
C ARG A 79 -28.62 0.50 -7.35
N ALA A 80 -29.00 -0.63 -6.77
CA ALA A 80 -30.26 -1.30 -7.08
C ALA A 80 -31.45 -0.43 -6.65
N ASP A 81 -31.39 0.16 -5.45
CA ASP A 81 -32.42 1.06 -4.93
C ASP A 81 -32.53 2.34 -5.75
N ALA A 82 -31.40 2.96 -6.10
CA ALA A 82 -31.38 4.13 -6.97
C ALA A 82 -31.96 3.81 -8.36
N ALA A 83 -31.61 2.65 -8.93
CA ALA A 83 -32.18 2.20 -10.20
C ALA A 83 -33.70 1.94 -10.09
N ALA A 84 -34.18 1.43 -8.95
CA ALA A 84 -35.61 1.25 -8.70
C ALA A 84 -36.35 2.59 -8.65
N GLN A 85 -35.81 3.57 -7.91
CA GLN A 85 -36.38 4.92 -7.84
C GLN A 85 -36.39 5.59 -9.21
N ALA A 86 -35.30 5.48 -9.97
CA ALA A 86 -35.21 5.99 -11.33
C ALA A 86 -36.29 5.38 -12.23
N ARG A 87 -36.49 4.05 -12.19
CA ARG A 87 -37.57 3.38 -12.95
C ARG A 87 -38.95 3.94 -12.60
N THR A 88 -39.24 4.16 -11.31
CA THR A 88 -40.51 4.77 -10.89
C THR A 88 -40.69 6.17 -11.46
N HIS A 89 -39.63 6.98 -11.45
CA HIS A 89 -39.68 8.32 -12.04
C HIS A 89 -39.85 8.29 -13.56
N HIS A 90 -39.18 7.38 -14.27
CA HIS A 90 -39.35 7.20 -15.71
C HIS A 90 -40.78 6.77 -16.05
N GLN A 91 -41.34 5.79 -15.35
CA GLN A 91 -42.74 5.36 -15.55
C GLN A 91 -43.73 6.50 -15.34
N LYS A 92 -43.52 7.34 -14.31
CA LYS A 92 -44.36 8.52 -14.07
C LYS A 92 -44.21 9.55 -15.19
N ALA A 93 -43.00 9.79 -15.67
CA ALA A 93 -42.74 10.69 -16.79
C ALA A 93 -43.44 10.20 -18.07
N ASP A 94 -43.30 8.91 -18.41
CA ASP A 94 -43.94 8.30 -19.57
C ASP A 94 -45.47 8.41 -19.49
N ALA A 95 -46.05 8.16 -18.31
CA ALA A 95 -47.48 8.34 -18.09
C ALA A 95 -47.93 9.80 -18.32
N ILE A 96 -47.15 10.79 -17.84
CA ILE A 96 -47.42 12.21 -18.06
C ILE A 96 -47.33 12.56 -19.55
N LEU A 97 -46.30 12.09 -20.24
CA LEU A 97 -46.08 12.35 -21.66
C LEU A 97 -47.14 11.69 -22.54
N ALA A 98 -47.62 10.49 -22.19
CA ALA A 98 -48.67 9.78 -22.90
C ALA A 98 -50.08 10.34 -22.64
N THR A 99 -50.27 11.13 -21.57
CA THR A 99 -51.58 11.71 -21.24
C THR A 99 -51.98 12.73 -22.31
N PRO A 100 -53.15 12.59 -22.95
CA PRO A 100 -53.64 13.56 -23.95
C PRO A 100 -53.77 14.98 -23.40
N PRO A 101 -53.69 16.02 -24.24
CA PRO A 101 -53.93 17.39 -23.82
C PRO A 101 -55.35 17.55 -23.25
N ALA A 102 -55.45 18.17 -22.07
CA ALA A 102 -56.72 18.37 -21.38
C ALA A 102 -57.56 19.50 -22.01
N ALA A 103 -56.95 20.36 -22.81
CA ALA A 103 -57.62 21.30 -23.70
C ALA A 103 -57.09 21.08 -25.13
N PRO A 104 -57.85 20.39 -26.00
CA PRO A 104 -57.52 20.31 -27.42
C PRO A 104 -57.38 21.72 -28.00
N ASP A 105 -56.37 21.94 -28.83
CA ASP A 105 -56.05 23.21 -29.50
C ASP A 105 -55.56 24.38 -28.62
N ASP A 106 -55.33 24.15 -27.32
CA ASP A 106 -54.74 25.14 -26.39
C ASP A 106 -53.62 24.50 -25.55
N ASP A 107 -52.42 24.49 -26.12
CA ASP A 107 -51.21 23.91 -25.49
C ASP A 107 -50.83 24.65 -24.20
N CYS A 108 -50.99 25.97 -24.16
CA CYS A 108 -50.66 26.78 -22.98
C CYS A 108 -51.58 26.44 -21.80
N LYS A 109 -52.88 26.26 -22.03
CA LYS A 109 -53.85 25.87 -20.99
C LYS A 109 -53.64 24.41 -20.57
N SER A 110 -53.37 23.52 -21.51
CA SER A 110 -53.00 22.13 -21.22
C SER A 110 -51.74 22.03 -20.35
N ALA A 111 -50.70 22.83 -20.63
CA ALA A 111 -49.47 22.87 -19.84
C ALA A 111 -49.70 23.43 -18.42
N GLN A 112 -50.47 24.51 -18.29
CA GLN A 112 -50.81 25.10 -16.98
C GLN A 112 -51.54 24.09 -16.08
N MET A 113 -52.49 23.33 -16.61
CA MET A 113 -53.21 22.31 -15.85
C MET A 113 -52.29 21.17 -15.40
N ARG A 114 -51.37 20.70 -16.26
CA ARG A 114 -50.39 19.66 -15.87
C ARG A 114 -49.46 20.11 -14.75
N VAL A 115 -48.98 21.35 -14.80
CA VAL A 115 -48.14 21.91 -13.73
C VAL A 115 -48.93 22.06 -12.44
N ALA A 116 -50.17 22.54 -12.51
CA ALA A 116 -51.03 22.66 -11.34
C ALA A 116 -51.29 21.31 -10.65
N ASP A 117 -51.55 20.25 -11.43
CA ASP A 117 -51.74 18.90 -10.89
C ASP A 117 -50.44 18.29 -10.34
N TRP A 118 -49.31 18.53 -11.00
CA TRP A 118 -48.00 18.11 -10.48
C TRP A 118 -47.67 18.77 -9.13
N LEU A 119 -47.95 20.08 -8.98
CA LEU A 119 -47.73 20.82 -7.74
C LEU A 119 -48.61 20.31 -6.59
N LYS A 120 -49.89 19.95 -6.85
CA LYS A 120 -50.76 19.34 -5.83
C LYS A 120 -50.16 18.04 -5.29
N GLY A 121 -49.60 17.21 -6.17
CA GLY A 121 -48.98 15.94 -5.80
C GLY A 121 -47.67 16.07 -5.01
N ARG A 122 -47.00 17.23 -5.01
CA ARG A 122 -45.79 17.47 -4.19
C ARG A 122 -46.10 17.94 -2.77
N ALA A 123 -47.32 18.40 -2.51
CA ALA A 123 -47.72 18.90 -1.19
C ALA A 123 -48.15 17.77 -0.22
N GLN A 124 -48.21 16.52 -0.69
CA GLN A 124 -48.50 15.35 0.13
C GLN A 124 -47.16 14.74 0.64
N PRO A 125 -46.99 14.57 1.96
CA PRO A 125 -45.75 14.08 2.57
C PRO A 125 -45.42 12.63 2.18
#